data_AF-A0A8C6VZK5-F1
#
_entry.id   AF-A0A8C6VZK5-F1
#
_cell.length_a   1.000
_cell.length_b   1.000
_cell.length_c   1.000
_cell.angle_alpha   90.00
_cell.angle_beta   90.00
_cell.angle_gamma   90.00
#
_symmetry.space_group_name_H-M   'P 1'
#
loop_
_entity.id
_entity.type
_entity.pdbx_description
1 polymer ?
#
loop_
_entity_poly.entity_id
_entity_poly.type
_entity_poly.pdbx_seq_one_letter_code
_entity_poly.pdbx_strand_id
1 'polypeptide(L)'
;MIFGSKPFDYSMYHALTYATILEMKAMMTFDPEHILVAGNTMKEAQALCQRQRKKATFSKSFTEGQCVFACVYVELHAEVCYAECLLQRAALTFLQDENMISFIKGGIKVRNSSAESTFRSFLCNMLLLCYHTFMSFILGTGEGDVEDAEKLLQPYLKKYPKGSIFLFFAGRIEEIKGNLDAIKLFEECCEAQQQWSQFHHMCYWELMWCFTYKTHWKMAYFYADMLSKENSWSKATYAYMKAAYLSMLTEDDCLTFGETALTQFRQVPGLKQKIAGKSLPTEKFAIRKARRYFAEKPIPLPAAPLEMMYIWNGYTVIGKQKELTEGILKTLEEAQAKLENLPRTEFTTDDQCLLCLLKGLCLKQLGHKEEAEHYFTLVLCNETLIKYDHYLVPNALLEHGLLCLEQGRKDEAIKLLEAAKHNYKNYSMESRTHFRIQAALHKAKGTGENGILVPSSP
;
A
#
# COMPACT_ATOMS: atom_id res chain seq x y z
N MET A 1 17.97 8.82 26.56
CA MET A 1 18.86 7.65 26.67
C MET A 1 18.23 6.66 27.62
N ILE A 2 17.49 5.64 27.15
CA ILE A 2 16.82 4.67 28.04
C ILE A 2 17.57 3.32 28.10
N PHE A 3 18.53 3.06 27.20
CA PHE A 3 19.31 1.81 27.23
C PHE A 3 20.79 2.12 27.03
N GLY A 4 21.54 2.19 28.14
CA GLY A 4 23.00 2.41 28.17
C GLY A 4 23.84 1.12 28.07
N SER A 5 23.19 -0.04 28.09
CA SER A 5 23.77 -1.38 27.86
C SER A 5 23.12 -1.99 26.60
N LYS A 6 23.85 -2.85 25.88
CA LYS A 6 23.31 -3.50 24.68
C LYS A 6 22.05 -4.31 25.08
N PRO A 7 20.86 -4.03 24.53
CA PRO A 7 19.59 -4.63 24.97
C PRO A 7 19.52 -6.15 24.75
N PHE A 8 20.46 -6.71 23.98
CA PHE A 8 20.58 -8.14 23.68
C PHE A 8 21.08 -9.00 24.85
N ASP A 9 21.56 -8.38 25.93
CA ASP A 9 22.06 -9.09 27.11
C ASP A 9 20.95 -9.43 28.13
N TYR A 10 19.72 -8.91 27.96
CA TYR A 10 18.63 -9.06 28.95
C TYR A 10 17.58 -10.13 28.60
N SER A 11 16.95 -10.09 27.42
CA SER A 11 16.01 -11.14 26.96
C SER A 11 15.63 -10.98 25.48
N MET A 12 15.02 -12.02 24.87
CA MET A 12 14.46 -11.94 23.51
C MET A 12 13.41 -10.83 23.36
N TYR A 13 12.62 -10.56 24.41
CA TYR A 13 11.58 -9.53 24.37
C TYR A 13 12.16 -8.11 24.38
N HIS A 14 13.23 -7.86 25.13
CA HIS A 14 13.92 -6.56 25.13
C HIS A 14 14.58 -6.30 23.78
N ALA A 15 15.25 -7.31 23.23
CA ALA A 15 15.86 -7.24 21.91
C ALA A 15 14.83 -6.92 20.82
N LEU A 16 13.71 -7.66 20.79
CA LEU A 16 12.62 -7.42 19.85
C LEU A 16 11.99 -6.04 20.02
N THR A 17 11.59 -5.68 21.25
CA THR A 17 10.98 -4.37 21.54
C THR A 17 11.86 -3.21 21.10
N TYR A 18 13.15 -3.26 21.44
CA TYR A 18 14.10 -2.23 21.05
C TYR A 18 14.27 -2.15 19.53
N ALA A 19 14.37 -3.31 18.86
CA ALA A 19 14.44 -3.37 17.41
C ALA A 19 13.18 -2.78 16.74
N THR A 20 11.98 -3.09 17.27
CA THR A 20 10.71 -2.55 16.78
C THR A 20 10.64 -1.03 16.95
N ILE A 21 11.11 -0.47 18.07
CA ILE A 21 11.13 0.99 18.28
C ILE A 21 12.07 1.68 17.27
N LEU A 22 13.25 1.11 17.05
CA LEU A 22 14.18 1.64 16.05
C LEU A 22 13.63 1.54 14.63
N GLU A 23 12.89 0.46 14.33
CA GLU A 23 12.21 0.30 13.06
C GLU A 23 11.09 1.32 12.88
N MET A 24 10.25 1.57 13.88
CA MET A 24 9.25 2.64 13.83
C MET A 24 9.92 3.99 13.53
N LYS A 25 11.02 4.30 14.22
CA LYS A 25 11.80 5.52 13.96
C LYS A 25 12.33 5.55 12.52
N ALA A 26 12.87 4.45 12.01
CA ALA A 26 13.37 4.36 10.65
C ALA A 26 12.26 4.54 9.61
N MET A 27 11.11 3.90 9.79
CA MET A 27 9.95 4.01 8.91
C MET A 27 9.40 5.43 8.88
N MET A 28 9.33 6.09 10.03
CA MET A 28 8.76 7.45 10.15
C MET A 28 9.70 8.54 9.65
N THR A 29 10.99 8.44 9.94
CA THR A 29 11.97 9.46 9.50
C THR A 29 12.46 9.24 8.08
N PHE A 30 12.43 7.98 7.63
CA PHE A 30 12.98 7.54 6.36
C PHE A 30 14.45 7.90 6.15
N ASP A 31 15.19 8.05 7.25
CA ASP A 31 16.60 8.38 7.24
C ASP A 31 17.44 7.11 6.94
N PRO A 32 18.40 7.17 5.99
CA PRO A 32 19.21 6.01 5.62
C PRO A 32 20.00 5.38 6.77
N GLU A 33 20.51 6.19 7.71
CA GLU A 33 21.22 5.68 8.88
C GLU A 33 20.27 5.01 9.86
N HIS A 34 19.11 5.61 10.12
CA HIS A 34 18.07 4.98 10.95
C HIS A 34 17.61 3.64 10.35
N ILE A 35 17.39 3.58 9.03
CA ILE A 35 17.02 2.34 8.31
C ILE A 35 18.12 1.28 8.45
N LEU A 36 19.39 1.65 8.29
CA LEU A 36 20.52 0.72 8.43
C LEU A 36 20.62 0.18 9.86
N VAL A 37 20.54 1.06 10.86
CA VAL A 37 20.61 0.70 12.29
C VAL A 37 19.45 -0.18 12.69
N ALA A 38 18.22 0.15 12.28
CA ALA A 38 17.04 -0.67 12.52
C ALA A 38 17.18 -2.06 11.88
N GLY A 39 17.60 -2.13 10.62
CA GLY A 39 17.79 -3.40 9.91
C GLY A 39 18.84 -4.31 10.55
N ASN A 40 19.95 -3.75 11.03
CA ASN A 40 20.99 -4.51 11.73
C ASN A 40 20.51 -4.99 13.11
N THR A 41 19.88 -4.10 13.89
CA THR A 41 19.34 -4.43 15.21
C THR A 41 18.27 -5.54 15.11
N MET A 42 17.41 -5.48 14.08
CA MET A 42 16.38 -6.48 13.85
C MET A 42 16.97 -7.84 13.45
N LYS A 43 18.06 -7.87 12.67
CA LYS A 43 18.80 -9.11 12.37
C LYS A 43 19.39 -9.74 13.63
N GLU A 44 19.92 -8.94 14.53
CA GLU A 44 20.45 -9.41 15.81
C GLU A 44 19.34 -9.97 16.71
N ALA A 45 18.19 -9.29 16.80
CA ALA A 45 17.02 -9.76 17.55
C ALA A 45 16.49 -11.08 17.00
N GLN A 46 16.40 -11.21 15.67
CA GLN A 46 16.01 -12.46 15.02
C GLN A 46 16.99 -13.60 15.30
N ALA A 47 18.30 -13.33 15.24
CA ALA A 47 19.32 -14.33 15.52
C ALA A 47 19.24 -14.82 16.98
N LEU A 48 18.95 -13.94 17.92
CA LEU A 48 18.70 -14.29 19.32
C LEU A 48 17.47 -15.20 19.45
N CYS A 49 16.34 -14.85 18.83
CA CYS A 49 15.13 -15.68 18.81
C CYS A 49 15.42 -17.05 18.20
N GLN A 50 16.15 -17.11 17.08
CA GLN A 50 16.53 -18.35 16.41
C GLN A 50 17.39 -19.28 17.27
N ARG A 51 18.28 -18.73 18.10
CA ARG A 51 19.08 -19.52 19.05
C ARG A 51 18.22 -20.13 20.15
N GLN A 52 17.21 -19.41 20.63
CA GLN A 52 16.29 -19.90 21.65
C GLN A 52 15.27 -20.90 21.11
N ARG A 53 14.92 -20.82 19.81
CA ARG A 53 14.12 -21.84 19.10
C ARG A 53 14.80 -23.21 18.96
N LYS A 54 16.14 -23.28 19.00
CA LYS A 54 16.92 -24.49 18.67
C LYS A 54 17.37 -25.30 19.88
N LYS A 55 16.99 -24.94 21.12
CA LYS A 55 17.52 -25.57 22.34
C LYS A 55 16.53 -26.54 23.01
N ALA A 56 16.29 -27.69 22.38
CA ALA A 56 15.91 -28.94 23.06
C ALA A 56 16.31 -30.18 22.25
N THR A 57 17.61 -30.37 22.00
CA THR A 57 18.10 -31.68 21.53
C THR A 57 19.49 -31.97 22.07
N PHE A 58 19.67 -31.98 23.40
CA PHE A 58 20.61 -32.84 24.14
C PHE A 58 20.66 -32.44 25.63
N SER A 59 20.05 -33.26 26.50
CA SER A 59 20.69 -33.86 27.68
C SER A 59 19.61 -34.46 28.58
N LYS A 60 19.78 -35.74 28.88
CA LYS A 60 18.94 -36.54 29.77
C LYS A 60 19.00 -36.00 31.21
N SER A 61 17.93 -36.29 31.95
CA SER A 61 17.73 -36.17 33.41
C SER A 61 17.27 -34.80 33.92
N PHE A 62 15.97 -34.52 33.81
CA PHE A 62 15.28 -33.65 34.77
C PHE A 62 13.93 -34.26 35.15
N THR A 63 13.86 -34.72 36.40
CA THR A 63 12.63 -35.00 37.13
C THR A 63 12.04 -33.67 37.59
N GLU A 64 11.07 -33.12 36.86
CA GLU A 64 10.01 -32.21 37.36
C GLU A 64 9.20 -31.63 36.18
N GLY A 65 7.89 -31.88 36.16
CA GLY A 65 6.98 -31.46 35.07
C GLY A 65 6.89 -29.94 34.84
N GLN A 66 7.29 -29.11 35.81
CA GLN A 66 7.29 -27.65 35.68
C GLN A 66 8.44 -27.13 34.78
N CYS A 67 9.60 -27.78 34.79
CA CYS A 67 10.77 -27.34 34.01
C CYS A 67 10.57 -27.62 32.51
N VAL A 68 9.93 -28.75 32.18
CA VAL A 68 9.54 -29.10 30.81
C VAL A 68 8.51 -28.09 30.26
N PHE A 69 7.52 -27.71 31.06
CA PHE A 69 6.50 -26.74 30.64
C PHE A 69 7.08 -25.34 30.41
N ALA A 70 7.97 -24.88 31.29
CA ALA A 70 8.69 -23.62 31.10
C ALA A 70 9.59 -23.62 29.85
N CYS A 71 10.27 -24.73 29.55
CA CYS A 71 11.09 -24.85 28.33
C CYS A 71 10.24 -24.77 27.06
N VAL A 72 9.13 -25.51 27.01
CA VAL A 72 8.19 -25.49 25.88
C VAL A 72 7.57 -24.10 25.69
N TYR A 73 7.26 -23.41 26.79
CA TYR A 73 6.70 -22.05 26.75
C TYR A 73 7.71 -21.04 26.18
N VAL A 74 8.98 -21.12 26.58
CA VAL A 74 10.06 -20.27 26.03
C VAL A 74 10.28 -20.54 24.54
N GLU A 75 10.27 -21.80 24.11
CA GLU A 75 10.40 -22.15 22.69
C GLU A 75 9.24 -21.62 21.84
N LEU A 76 8.00 -21.72 22.33
CA LEU A 76 6.82 -21.18 21.66
C LEU A 76 6.88 -19.65 21.53
N HIS A 77 7.31 -18.95 22.58
CA HIS A 77 7.51 -17.50 22.52
C HIS A 77 8.65 -17.12 21.58
N ALA A 78 9.72 -17.91 21.52
CA ALA A 78 10.81 -17.68 20.58
C ALA A 78 10.38 -17.89 19.11
N GLU A 79 9.48 -18.84 18.82
CA GLU A 79 8.85 -18.99 17.49
C GLU A 79 8.06 -17.74 17.10
N VAL A 80 7.24 -17.22 18.03
CA VAL A 80 6.43 -16.02 17.81
C VAL A 80 7.30 -14.78 17.62
N CYS A 81 8.27 -14.53 18.50
CA CYS A 81 9.19 -13.41 18.39
C CYS A 81 10.02 -13.50 17.10
N TYR A 82 10.39 -14.70 16.66
CA TYR A 82 11.05 -14.89 15.38
C TYR A 82 10.13 -14.57 14.19
N ALA A 83 8.86 -14.97 14.24
CA ALA A 83 7.88 -14.63 13.22
C ALA A 83 7.61 -13.11 13.16
N GLU A 84 7.53 -12.45 14.31
CA GLU A 84 7.40 -10.99 14.41
C GLU A 84 8.62 -10.28 13.82
N CYS A 85 9.84 -10.71 14.17
CA CYS A 85 11.07 -10.24 13.55
C CYS A 85 11.04 -10.41 12.02
N LEU A 86 10.56 -11.56 11.52
CA LEU A 86 10.47 -11.79 10.08
C LEU A 86 9.49 -10.83 9.40
N LEU A 87 8.32 -10.58 10.01
CA LEU A 87 7.30 -9.70 9.46
C LEU A 87 7.76 -8.24 9.45
N GLN A 88 8.39 -7.80 10.53
CA GLN A 88 9.01 -6.48 10.66
C GLN A 88 10.15 -6.29 9.65
N ARG A 89 11.11 -7.24 9.61
CA ARG A 89 12.15 -7.22 8.57
C ARG A 89 11.58 -7.21 7.17
N ALA A 90 10.50 -7.94 6.92
CA ALA A 90 9.83 -7.89 5.64
C ALA A 90 9.32 -6.46 5.39
N ALA A 91 8.61 -5.82 6.33
CA ALA A 91 8.19 -4.40 6.25
C ALA A 91 9.33 -3.45 5.86
N LEU A 92 10.48 -3.55 6.53
CA LEU A 92 11.67 -2.76 6.18
C LEU A 92 12.25 -3.14 4.80
N THR A 93 12.19 -4.43 4.45
CA THR A 93 12.66 -4.95 3.16
C THR A 93 11.72 -4.57 2.01
N PHE A 94 10.43 -4.33 2.23
CA PHE A 94 9.53 -3.74 1.23
C PHE A 94 10.02 -2.37 0.74
N LEU A 95 10.71 -1.62 1.61
CA LEU A 95 11.37 -0.38 1.25
C LEU A 95 12.69 -0.59 0.50
N GLN A 96 13.30 -1.79 0.57
CA GLN A 96 14.66 -2.08 0.11
C GLN A 96 14.76 -3.08 -1.06
N ASP A 97 13.79 -3.99 -1.25
CA ASP A 97 13.82 -5.06 -2.25
C ASP A 97 12.53 -5.17 -3.08
N GLU A 98 12.71 -5.44 -4.37
CA GLU A 98 11.65 -5.62 -5.37
C GLU A 98 10.96 -7.00 -5.27
N ASN A 99 11.30 -7.83 -4.27
CA ASN A 99 10.88 -9.23 -4.17
C ASN A 99 10.04 -9.49 -2.89
N MET A 100 8.72 -9.37 -3.04
CA MET A 100 7.70 -9.44 -1.98
C MET A 100 7.34 -10.86 -1.48
N ILE A 101 8.02 -11.92 -1.92
CA ILE A 101 7.64 -13.32 -1.61
C ILE A 101 7.93 -13.70 -0.15
N SER A 102 8.89 -13.05 0.51
CA SER A 102 9.24 -13.30 1.92
C SER A 102 8.13 -12.87 2.90
N PHE A 103 7.24 -11.96 2.51
CA PHE A 103 6.18 -11.40 3.35
C PHE A 103 5.07 -12.39 3.72
N ILE A 104 4.61 -13.18 2.75
CA ILE A 104 3.44 -14.07 2.91
C ILE A 104 3.66 -15.07 4.04
N LYS A 105 4.91 -15.53 4.21
CA LYS A 105 5.26 -16.51 5.25
C LYS A 105 5.29 -15.93 6.67
N GLY A 106 5.39 -14.60 6.80
CA GLY A 106 5.44 -13.91 8.10
C GLY A 106 4.05 -13.59 8.67
N GLY A 107 3.14 -13.06 7.86
CA GLY A 107 1.83 -12.56 8.31
C GLY A 107 0.89 -13.64 8.86
N ILE A 108 0.90 -14.84 8.25
CA ILE A 108 -0.01 -15.95 8.61
C ILE A 108 0.33 -16.56 9.98
N LYS A 109 1.53 -16.32 10.53
CA LYS A 109 2.00 -16.96 11.78
C LYS A 109 1.77 -16.15 13.06
N VAL A 110 1.31 -14.90 13.00
CA VAL A 110 1.24 -13.97 14.16
C VAL A 110 -0.11 -14.04 14.92
N ARG A 111 -1.08 -14.82 14.45
CA ARG A 111 -2.47 -14.83 14.94
C ARG A 111 -2.67 -15.36 16.38
N ASN A 112 -1.66 -15.96 17.01
CA ASN A 112 -1.78 -16.60 18.33
C ASN A 112 -1.17 -15.78 19.51
N SER A 113 -0.90 -14.50 19.31
CA SER A 113 -0.19 -13.66 20.28
C SER A 113 -1.06 -12.83 21.24
N SER A 114 -2.37 -12.73 20.99
CA SER A 114 -3.24 -11.65 21.50
C SER A 114 -3.85 -11.87 22.89
N ALA A 115 -3.53 -12.97 23.59
CA ALA A 115 -4.26 -13.38 24.79
C ALA A 115 -3.91 -12.62 26.09
N GLU A 116 -2.82 -11.85 26.15
CA GLU A 116 -2.38 -11.17 27.39
C GLU A 116 -2.13 -9.66 27.21
N SER A 117 -2.46 -8.84 28.21
CA SER A 117 -2.30 -7.38 28.21
C SER A 117 -0.84 -6.94 28.44
N THR A 118 0.06 -7.39 27.57
CA THR A 118 1.49 -7.05 27.59
C THR A 118 1.84 -6.04 26.51
N PHE A 119 2.97 -5.34 26.65
CA PHE A 119 3.49 -4.45 25.60
C PHE A 119 3.68 -5.17 24.26
N ARG A 120 4.02 -6.47 24.30
CA ARG A 120 4.12 -7.34 23.12
C ARG A 120 2.77 -7.48 22.40
N SER A 121 1.69 -7.72 23.14
CA SER A 121 0.34 -7.82 22.56
C SER A 121 -0.07 -6.51 21.88
N PHE A 122 0.30 -5.36 22.47
CA PHE A 122 0.12 -4.06 21.81
C PHE A 122 0.87 -3.97 20.47
N LEU A 123 2.17 -4.28 20.43
CA LEU A 123 2.95 -4.22 19.18
C LEU A 123 2.43 -5.20 18.11
N CYS A 124 2.07 -6.41 18.51
CA CYS A 124 1.43 -7.40 17.62
C CYS A 124 0.12 -6.86 17.03
N ASN A 125 -0.75 -6.26 17.86
CA ASN A 125 -2.00 -5.68 17.38
C ASN A 125 -1.77 -4.50 16.44
N MET A 126 -0.77 -3.63 16.69
CA MET A 126 -0.43 -2.55 15.76
C MET A 126 0.08 -3.10 14.42
N LEU A 127 0.88 -4.17 14.44
CA LEU A 127 1.38 -4.82 13.24
C LEU A 127 0.25 -5.48 12.42
N LEU A 128 -0.70 -6.12 13.10
CA LEU A 128 -1.91 -6.67 12.46
C LEU A 128 -2.78 -5.57 11.87
N LEU A 129 -2.97 -4.44 12.57
CA LEU A 129 -3.67 -3.28 12.02
C LEU A 129 -2.97 -2.76 10.75
N CYS A 130 -1.65 -2.60 10.76
CA CYS A 130 -0.88 -2.26 9.56
C CYS A 130 -1.08 -3.28 8.42
N TYR A 131 -1.10 -4.57 8.74
CA TYR A 131 -1.30 -5.63 7.76
C TYR A 131 -2.67 -5.50 7.09
N HIS A 132 -3.74 -5.41 7.88
CA HIS A 132 -5.11 -5.36 7.38
C HIS A 132 -5.44 -4.04 6.66
N THR A 133 -4.91 -2.91 7.13
CA THR A 133 -5.29 -1.57 6.63
C THR A 133 -4.35 -0.98 5.58
N PHE A 134 -3.08 -1.40 5.54
CA PHE A 134 -2.08 -0.91 4.58
C PHE A 134 -1.58 -2.00 3.64
N MET A 135 -1.00 -3.06 4.19
CA MET A 135 -0.29 -4.04 3.36
C MET A 135 -1.24 -4.76 2.42
N SER A 136 -2.31 -5.35 2.94
CA SER A 136 -3.30 -6.02 2.10
C SER A 136 -3.98 -5.07 1.11
N PHE A 137 -4.23 -3.83 1.54
CA PHE A 137 -4.86 -2.80 0.73
C PHE A 137 -3.99 -2.35 -0.45
N ILE A 138 -2.76 -1.89 -0.20
CA ILE A 138 -1.85 -1.36 -1.23
C ILE A 138 -1.49 -2.46 -2.24
N LEU A 139 -1.28 -3.67 -1.73
CA LEU A 139 -0.93 -4.83 -2.54
C LEU A 139 -2.12 -5.40 -3.31
N GLY A 140 -3.36 -5.04 -2.93
CA GLY A 140 -4.57 -5.42 -3.65
C GLY A 140 -4.83 -6.93 -3.67
N THR A 141 -4.44 -7.67 -2.64
CA THR A 141 -4.66 -9.13 -2.55
C THR A 141 -6.07 -9.49 -2.10
N GLY A 142 -6.79 -8.54 -1.50
CA GLY A 142 -8.11 -8.80 -0.92
C GLY A 142 -8.09 -9.73 0.29
N GLU A 143 -6.92 -9.94 0.91
CA GLU A 143 -6.74 -10.75 2.12
C GLU A 143 -6.93 -9.94 3.42
N GLY A 144 -7.32 -8.67 3.29
CA GLY A 144 -7.48 -7.74 4.40
C GLY A 144 -8.94 -7.76 4.83
N ASP A 145 -9.17 -8.12 6.09
CA ASP A 145 -10.48 -8.12 6.73
C ASP A 145 -10.61 -6.81 7.53
N VAL A 146 -11.55 -5.96 7.10
CA VAL A 146 -11.77 -4.64 7.72
C VAL A 146 -12.45 -4.82 9.07
N GLU A 147 -13.33 -5.81 9.18
CA GLU A 147 -14.05 -6.18 10.38
C GLU A 147 -13.09 -6.66 11.48
N ASP A 148 -12.06 -7.43 11.13
CA ASP A 148 -11.01 -7.84 12.06
C ASP A 148 -10.14 -6.66 12.49
N ALA A 149 -9.80 -5.74 11.57
CA ALA A 149 -9.10 -4.50 11.92
C ALA A 149 -9.90 -3.67 12.93
N GLU A 150 -11.22 -3.57 12.75
CA GLU A 150 -12.10 -2.91 13.71
C GLU A 150 -12.10 -3.58 15.07
N LYS A 151 -12.31 -4.90 15.12
CA LYS A 151 -12.31 -5.66 16.39
C LYS A 151 -10.99 -5.49 17.14
N LEU A 152 -9.86 -5.49 16.43
CA LEU A 152 -8.54 -5.26 17.01
C LEU A 152 -8.40 -3.84 17.60
N LEU A 153 -8.99 -2.84 16.95
CA LEU A 153 -8.85 -1.43 17.33
C LEU A 153 -9.80 -1.00 18.47
N GLN A 154 -11.03 -1.53 18.50
CA GLN A 154 -12.10 -1.08 19.41
C GLN A 154 -11.69 -1.01 20.90
N PRO A 155 -11.00 -2.01 21.48
CA PRO A 155 -10.57 -1.93 22.88
C PRO A 155 -9.64 -0.75 23.17
N TYR A 156 -8.81 -0.36 22.20
CA TYR A 156 -7.86 0.75 22.34
C TYR A 156 -8.54 2.10 22.22
N LEU A 157 -9.50 2.26 21.30
CA LEU A 157 -10.29 3.50 21.20
C LEU A 157 -11.09 3.75 22.49
N LYS A 158 -11.67 2.69 23.09
CA LYS A 158 -12.39 2.80 24.36
C LYS A 158 -11.47 3.24 25.51
N LYS A 159 -10.24 2.72 25.55
CA LYS A 159 -9.28 2.97 26.63
C LYS A 159 -8.49 4.27 26.44
N TYR A 160 -8.18 4.63 25.20
CA TYR A 160 -7.33 5.74 24.80
C TYR A 160 -7.97 6.53 23.64
N PRO A 161 -9.11 7.19 23.86
CA PRO A 161 -9.91 7.81 22.79
C PRO A 161 -9.19 8.94 22.06
N LYS A 162 -8.16 9.55 22.68
CA LYS A 162 -7.31 10.59 22.07
C LYS A 162 -5.91 10.09 21.69
N GLY A 163 -5.69 8.79 21.64
CA GLY A 163 -4.41 8.25 21.20
C GLY A 163 -4.24 8.43 19.69
N SER A 164 -3.28 9.24 19.25
CA SER A 164 -3.07 9.57 17.84
C SER A 164 -2.96 8.34 16.94
N ILE A 165 -2.23 7.30 17.38
CA ILE A 165 -2.11 6.05 16.61
C ILE A 165 -3.45 5.34 16.42
N PHE A 166 -4.33 5.37 17.43
CA PHE A 166 -5.64 4.73 17.34
C PHE A 166 -6.61 5.55 16.49
N LEU A 167 -6.56 6.88 16.60
CA LEU A 167 -7.33 7.79 15.73
C LEU A 167 -6.91 7.65 14.27
N PHE A 168 -5.62 7.52 13.99
CA PHE A 168 -5.10 7.26 12.64
C PHE A 168 -5.66 5.95 12.07
N PHE A 169 -5.58 4.84 12.81
CA PHE A 169 -6.15 3.57 12.34
C PHE A 169 -7.68 3.63 12.21
N ALA A 170 -8.38 4.38 13.08
CA ALA A 170 -9.81 4.58 12.96
C ALA A 170 -10.16 5.30 11.65
N GLY A 171 -9.47 6.41 11.36
CA GLY A 171 -9.62 7.14 10.10
C GLY A 171 -9.33 6.24 8.90
N ARG A 172 -8.26 5.45 8.95
CA ARG A 172 -7.88 4.54 7.87
C ARG A 172 -8.91 3.44 7.62
N ILE A 173 -9.52 2.90 8.67
CA ILE A 173 -10.59 1.91 8.53
C ILE A 173 -11.82 2.53 7.86
N GLU A 174 -12.25 3.71 8.32
CA GLU A 174 -13.39 4.42 7.71
C GLU A 174 -13.12 4.77 6.25
N GLU A 175 -11.90 5.21 5.92
CA GLU A 175 -11.50 5.48 4.54
C GLU A 175 -11.58 4.23 3.66
N ILE A 176 -11.09 3.06 4.11
CA ILE A 176 -11.17 1.80 3.34
C ILE A 176 -12.63 1.38 3.09
N LYS A 177 -13.54 1.72 4.01
CA LYS A 177 -14.99 1.53 3.86
C LYS A 177 -15.64 2.56 2.92
N GLY A 178 -14.87 3.52 2.42
CA GLY A 178 -15.37 4.65 1.62
C GLY A 178 -16.08 5.72 2.44
N ASN A 179 -16.04 5.65 3.77
CA ASN A 179 -16.58 6.70 4.63
C ASN A 179 -15.54 7.81 4.79
N LEU A 180 -15.73 8.92 4.09
CA LEU A 180 -14.79 10.03 4.07
C LEU A 180 -14.95 11.00 5.26
N ASP A 181 -15.81 10.69 6.23
CA ASP A 181 -15.74 11.28 7.57
C ASP A 181 -14.43 10.94 8.28
N ALA A 182 -13.67 9.97 7.75
CA ALA A 182 -12.26 9.70 8.05
C ALA A 182 -11.40 10.98 8.11
N ILE A 183 -11.71 12.00 7.29
CA ILE A 183 -11.03 13.31 7.30
C ILE A 183 -10.98 13.88 8.73
N LYS A 184 -12.11 13.87 9.43
CA LYS A 184 -12.21 14.40 10.80
C LYS A 184 -11.32 13.63 11.77
N LEU A 185 -11.26 12.30 11.62
CA LEU A 185 -10.41 11.45 12.47
C LEU A 185 -8.92 11.74 12.23
N PHE A 186 -8.51 11.99 10.98
CA PHE A 186 -7.14 12.37 10.66
C PHE A 186 -6.77 13.79 11.14
N GLU A 187 -7.71 14.72 11.11
CA GLU A 187 -7.55 16.06 11.70
C GLU A 187 -7.43 15.98 13.22
N GLU A 188 -8.36 15.30 13.91
CA GLU A 188 -8.31 15.06 15.36
C GLU A 188 -7.02 14.34 15.77
N CYS A 189 -6.55 13.40 14.93
CA CYS A 189 -5.27 12.73 15.11
C CYS A 189 -4.08 13.70 15.08
N CYS A 190 -4.08 14.66 14.14
CA CYS A 190 -3.06 15.70 14.09
C CYS A 190 -3.12 16.61 15.32
N GLU A 191 -4.31 16.94 15.80
CA GLU A 191 -4.50 17.77 17.00
C GLU A 191 -4.06 17.07 18.29
N ALA A 192 -4.20 15.74 18.36
CA ALA A 192 -3.92 14.96 19.55
C ALA A 192 -2.46 15.01 20.04
N GLN A 193 -1.51 15.33 19.15
CA GLN A 193 -0.09 15.45 19.51
C GLN A 193 0.63 16.43 18.57
N GLN A 194 1.63 17.16 19.06
CA GLN A 194 2.42 18.13 18.26
C GLN A 194 3.93 17.85 18.28
N GLN A 195 4.35 16.74 18.88
CA GLN A 195 5.77 16.43 19.09
C GLN A 195 6.41 15.72 17.90
N TRP A 196 5.62 14.92 17.17
CA TRP A 196 6.08 14.05 16.10
C TRP A 196 5.40 14.45 14.78
N SER A 197 6.01 15.37 14.04
CA SER A 197 5.48 15.85 12.76
C SER A 197 5.40 14.75 11.70
N GLN A 198 6.25 13.74 11.78
CA GLN A 198 6.19 12.57 10.88
C GLN A 198 4.87 11.80 11.02
N PHE A 199 4.25 11.85 12.21
CA PHE A 199 2.93 11.26 12.41
C PHE A 199 1.83 12.07 11.71
N HIS A 200 1.95 13.41 11.72
CA HIS A 200 1.06 14.28 10.93
C HIS A 200 1.21 14.03 9.44
N HIS A 201 2.43 13.76 8.96
CA HIS A 201 2.65 13.46 7.55
C HIS A 201 1.95 12.17 7.10
N MET A 202 1.79 11.18 7.98
CA MET A 202 0.95 10.01 7.67
C MET A 202 -0.52 10.41 7.51
N CYS A 203 -1.05 11.26 8.40
CA CYS A 203 -2.40 11.81 8.24
C CYS A 203 -2.54 12.66 6.97
N TYR A 204 -1.56 13.49 6.63
CA TYR A 204 -1.59 14.33 5.43
C TYR A 204 -1.65 13.48 4.15
N TRP A 205 -0.98 12.33 4.16
CA TRP A 205 -1.04 11.39 3.05
C TRP A 205 -2.44 10.80 2.85
N GLU A 206 -3.10 10.35 3.92
CA GLU A 206 -4.48 9.85 3.83
C GLU A 206 -5.48 10.98 3.55
N LEU A 207 -5.28 12.18 4.11
CA LEU A 207 -6.11 13.36 3.82
C LEU A 207 -6.03 13.74 2.34
N MET A 208 -4.83 13.73 1.75
CA MET A 208 -4.62 13.93 0.32
C MET A 208 -5.49 12.97 -0.52
N TRP A 209 -5.51 11.68 -0.17
CA TRP A 209 -6.34 10.68 -0.84
C TRP A 209 -7.83 10.87 -0.59
N CYS A 210 -8.25 11.13 0.65
CA CYS A 210 -9.64 11.44 0.98
C CYS A 210 -10.18 12.61 0.13
N PHE A 211 -9.41 13.69 -0.01
CA PHE A 211 -9.80 14.82 -0.88
C PHE A 211 -9.72 14.49 -2.37
N THR A 212 -8.82 13.59 -2.79
CA THR A 212 -8.78 13.06 -4.16
C THR A 212 -10.05 12.29 -4.50
N TYR A 213 -10.52 11.43 -3.60
CA TYR A 213 -11.75 10.65 -3.78
C TYR A 213 -12.98 11.56 -3.90
N LYS A 214 -12.99 12.71 -3.20
CA LYS A 214 -14.03 13.74 -3.33
C LYS A 214 -13.85 14.66 -4.54
N THR A 215 -12.79 14.49 -5.34
CA THR A 215 -12.41 15.42 -6.44
C THR A 215 -12.16 16.86 -5.96
N HIS A 216 -11.83 17.05 -4.69
CA HIS A 216 -11.51 18.34 -4.08
C HIS A 216 -10.02 18.68 -4.30
N TRP A 217 -9.66 18.97 -5.56
CA TRP A 217 -8.27 19.10 -6.01
C TRP A 217 -7.43 20.13 -5.23
N LYS A 218 -8.03 21.25 -4.81
CA LYS A 218 -7.33 22.30 -4.02
C LYS A 218 -6.82 21.79 -2.67
N MET A 219 -7.66 21.04 -1.97
CA MET A 219 -7.28 20.47 -0.67
C MET A 219 -6.29 19.32 -0.85
N ALA A 220 -6.49 18.48 -1.87
CA ALA A 220 -5.52 17.43 -2.20
C ALA A 220 -4.14 18.02 -2.56
N TYR A 221 -4.11 19.11 -3.33
CA TYR A 221 -2.90 19.89 -3.62
C TYR A 221 -2.24 20.42 -2.34
N PHE A 222 -3.00 21.01 -1.43
CA PHE A 222 -2.47 21.57 -0.19
C PHE A 222 -1.69 20.51 0.62
N TYR A 223 -2.27 19.33 0.84
CA TYR A 223 -1.56 18.26 1.55
C TYR A 223 -0.38 17.69 0.75
N ALA A 224 -0.50 17.57 -0.58
CA ALA A 224 0.62 17.14 -1.42
C ALA A 224 1.79 18.13 -1.38
N ASP A 225 1.51 19.44 -1.32
CA ASP A 225 2.52 20.48 -1.20
C ASP A 225 3.23 20.42 0.17
N MET A 226 2.48 20.30 1.27
CA MET A 226 3.06 20.08 2.60
C MET A 226 3.98 18.85 2.63
N LEU A 227 3.50 17.71 2.12
CA LEU A 227 4.28 16.48 2.03
C LEU A 227 5.54 16.66 1.18
N SER A 228 5.44 17.38 0.04
CA SER A 228 6.59 17.60 -0.84
C SER A 228 7.69 18.44 -0.19
N LYS A 229 7.32 19.33 0.74
CA LYS A 229 8.23 20.22 1.47
C LYS A 229 8.84 19.55 2.69
N GLU A 230 8.04 18.78 3.43
CA GLU A 230 8.40 18.33 4.78
C GLU A 230 8.74 16.85 4.88
N ASN A 231 8.18 15.99 4.00
CA ASN A 231 8.30 14.54 4.13
C ASN A 231 9.48 13.99 3.31
N SER A 232 10.23 13.06 3.91
CA SER A 232 11.42 12.43 3.34
C SER A 232 11.13 11.15 2.56
N TRP A 233 9.94 10.57 2.68
CA TRP A 233 9.65 9.20 2.27
C TRP A 233 9.66 8.97 0.76
N SER A 234 8.97 9.80 -0.02
CA SER A 234 8.94 9.67 -1.49
C SER A 234 8.87 11.04 -2.17
N LYS A 235 9.96 11.81 -2.10
CA LYS A 235 10.01 13.21 -2.56
C LYS A 235 9.54 13.36 -4.00
N ALA A 236 9.97 12.47 -4.89
CA ALA A 236 9.54 12.53 -6.29
C ALA A 236 8.05 12.17 -6.46
N THR A 237 7.50 11.28 -5.63
CA THR A 237 6.05 10.97 -5.66
C THR A 237 5.23 12.15 -5.14
N TYR A 238 5.62 12.78 -4.03
CA TYR A 238 4.90 13.93 -3.49
C TYR A 238 4.90 15.11 -4.47
N ALA A 239 6.05 15.43 -5.06
CA ALA A 239 6.15 16.46 -6.10
C ALA A 239 5.33 16.12 -7.36
N TYR A 240 5.29 14.84 -7.75
CA TYR A 240 4.44 14.38 -8.84
C TYR A 240 2.95 14.55 -8.51
N MET A 241 2.51 14.18 -7.31
CA MET A 241 1.12 14.36 -6.88
C MET A 241 0.74 15.84 -6.83
N LYS A 242 1.61 16.68 -6.27
CA LYS A 242 1.45 18.14 -6.31
C LYS A 242 1.24 18.65 -7.74
N ALA A 243 2.11 18.26 -8.67
CA ALA A 243 1.98 18.62 -10.09
C ALA A 243 0.70 18.06 -10.74
N ALA A 244 0.34 16.83 -10.39
CA ALA A 244 -0.87 16.16 -10.87
C ALA A 244 -2.14 16.89 -10.42
N TYR A 245 -2.22 17.34 -9.17
CA TYR A 245 -3.35 18.14 -8.71
C TYR A 245 -3.41 19.52 -9.36
N LEU A 246 -2.27 20.21 -9.53
CA LEU A 246 -2.23 21.46 -10.31
C LEU A 246 -2.76 21.25 -11.73
N SER A 247 -2.52 20.09 -12.35
CA SER A 247 -3.03 19.80 -13.70
C SER A 247 -4.55 19.60 -13.77
N MET A 248 -5.21 19.40 -12.63
CA MET A 248 -6.67 19.27 -12.54
C MET A 248 -7.37 20.58 -12.17
N LEU A 249 -6.62 21.61 -11.78
CA LEU A 249 -7.16 22.91 -11.40
C LEU A 249 -7.44 23.80 -12.61
N THR A 250 -8.29 24.80 -12.41
CA THR A 250 -8.49 25.86 -13.42
C THR A 250 -7.28 26.79 -13.45
N GLU A 251 -7.15 27.60 -14.51
CA GLU A 251 -6.09 28.60 -14.61
C GLU A 251 -6.18 29.62 -13.46
N ASP A 252 -7.39 30.06 -13.12
CA ASP A 252 -7.64 30.98 -11.99
C ASP A 252 -7.20 30.41 -10.64
N ASP A 253 -7.46 29.12 -10.43
CA ASP A 253 -7.02 28.43 -9.22
C ASP A 253 -5.49 28.35 -9.13
N CYS A 254 -4.82 28.08 -10.26
CA CYS A 254 -3.36 28.03 -10.31
C CYS A 254 -2.70 29.38 -9.99
N LEU A 255 -3.33 30.50 -10.39
CA LEU A 255 -2.84 31.85 -10.04
C LEU A 255 -2.78 32.08 -8.53
N THR A 256 -3.71 31.48 -7.77
CA THR A 256 -3.74 31.59 -6.31
C THR A 256 -2.53 30.92 -5.66
N PHE A 257 -2.03 29.83 -6.26
CA PHE A 257 -0.90 29.06 -5.72
C PHE A 257 0.47 29.56 -6.21
N GLY A 258 0.52 30.34 -7.30
CA GLY A 258 1.76 30.90 -7.86
C GLY A 258 2.69 29.85 -8.49
N GLU A 259 2.20 28.64 -8.74
CA GLU A 259 2.94 27.53 -9.33
C GLU A 259 2.15 26.89 -10.47
N THR A 260 2.85 26.25 -11.42
CA THR A 260 2.21 25.60 -12.57
C THR A 260 2.52 24.11 -12.58
N ALA A 261 1.59 23.29 -13.08
CA ALA A 261 1.83 21.86 -13.25
C ALA A 261 3.11 21.59 -14.05
N LEU A 262 3.36 22.39 -15.11
CA LEU A 262 4.55 22.27 -15.95
C LEU A 262 5.86 22.40 -15.16
N THR A 263 5.99 23.46 -14.35
CA THR A 263 7.22 23.68 -13.57
C THR A 263 7.42 22.59 -12.54
N GLN A 264 6.36 22.15 -11.88
CA GLN A 264 6.44 21.09 -10.87
C GLN A 264 6.78 19.72 -11.49
N PHE A 265 6.16 19.32 -12.62
CA PHE A 265 6.49 18.07 -13.29
C PHE A 265 7.96 17.99 -13.72
N ARG A 266 8.56 19.11 -14.17
CA ARG A 266 9.97 19.16 -14.56
C ARG A 266 10.94 18.96 -13.38
N GLN A 267 10.51 19.19 -12.13
CA GLN A 267 11.35 18.96 -10.96
C GLN A 267 11.39 17.49 -10.52
N VAL A 268 10.34 16.72 -10.83
CA VAL A 268 10.16 15.33 -10.36
C VAL A 268 11.40 14.44 -10.56
N PRO A 269 12.06 14.40 -11.75
CA PRO A 269 13.24 13.56 -11.94
C PRO A 269 14.43 13.91 -11.05
N GLY A 270 14.59 15.19 -10.69
CA GLY A 270 15.67 15.68 -9.82
C GLY A 270 15.49 15.33 -8.34
N LEU A 271 14.28 14.95 -7.94
CA LEU A 271 13.94 14.61 -6.55
C LEU A 271 14.04 13.11 -6.25
N LYS A 272 14.46 12.31 -7.25
CA LYS A 272 14.62 10.87 -7.12
C LYS A 272 15.60 10.52 -6.02
N GLN A 273 15.19 9.65 -5.10
CA GLN A 273 16.07 9.14 -4.06
C GLN A 273 16.46 7.68 -4.29
N LYS A 274 17.51 7.27 -3.57
CA LYS A 274 17.94 5.88 -3.48
C LYS A 274 17.98 5.49 -2.01
N ILE A 275 17.33 4.39 -1.65
CA ILE A 275 17.36 3.79 -0.34
C ILE A 275 18.04 2.44 -0.49
N ALA A 276 19.08 2.18 0.31
CA ALA A 276 19.89 0.96 0.19
C ALA A 276 20.34 0.67 -1.27
N GLY A 277 20.62 1.72 -2.04
CA GLY A 277 21.06 1.62 -3.45
C GLY A 277 19.93 1.44 -4.48
N LYS A 278 18.67 1.25 -4.08
CA LYS A 278 17.52 1.10 -4.98
C LYS A 278 16.59 2.31 -4.91
N SER A 279 15.90 2.60 -6.02
CA SER A 279 14.87 3.66 -6.04
C SER A 279 13.49 3.06 -5.92
N LEU A 280 12.60 3.78 -5.24
CA LEU A 280 11.20 3.37 -5.04
C LEU A 280 10.49 3.17 -6.39
N PRO A 281 9.75 2.07 -6.58
CA PRO A 281 9.02 1.81 -7.83
C PRO A 281 8.05 2.93 -8.20
N THR A 282 7.37 3.53 -7.22
CA THR A 282 6.44 4.65 -7.37
C THR A 282 7.14 5.92 -7.83
N GLU A 283 8.35 6.22 -7.35
CA GLU A 283 9.17 7.32 -7.89
C GLU A 283 9.60 7.03 -9.34
N LYS A 284 10.04 5.79 -9.64
CA LYS A 284 10.39 5.40 -11.01
C LYS A 284 9.19 5.55 -11.97
N PHE A 285 7.97 5.29 -11.50
CA PHE A 285 6.73 5.50 -12.24
C PHE A 285 6.48 7.00 -12.47
N ALA A 286 6.43 7.79 -11.40
CA ALA A 286 6.23 9.23 -11.45
C ALA A 286 7.22 9.94 -12.39
N ILE A 287 8.50 9.58 -12.31
CA ILE A 287 9.56 10.13 -13.16
C ILE A 287 9.32 9.78 -14.63
N ARG A 288 8.93 8.54 -14.95
CA ARG A 288 8.63 8.14 -16.33
C ARG A 288 7.50 8.98 -16.91
N LYS A 289 6.41 9.15 -16.16
CA LYS A 289 5.25 9.97 -16.59
C LYS A 289 5.64 11.45 -16.76
N ALA A 290 6.47 11.98 -15.86
CA ALA A 290 6.91 13.37 -15.91
C ALA A 290 7.86 13.70 -17.10
N ARG A 291 8.50 12.70 -17.74
CA ARG A 291 9.44 12.92 -18.86
C ARG A 291 8.84 13.70 -20.02
N ARG A 292 7.55 13.51 -20.34
CA ARG A 292 6.88 14.23 -21.45
C ARG A 292 6.85 15.76 -21.25
N TYR A 293 7.02 16.23 -20.01
CA TYR A 293 7.05 17.66 -19.69
C TYR A 293 8.39 18.35 -20.03
N PHE A 294 9.43 17.60 -20.41
CA PHE A 294 10.71 18.15 -20.84
C PHE A 294 10.74 18.55 -22.32
N ALA A 295 9.72 18.18 -23.10
CA ALA A 295 9.56 18.69 -24.45
C ALA A 295 9.34 20.22 -24.44
N GLU A 296 9.70 20.88 -25.55
CA GLU A 296 9.50 22.32 -25.74
C GLU A 296 8.01 22.68 -25.64
N LYS A 297 7.16 21.87 -26.30
CA LYS A 297 5.69 21.93 -26.23
C LYS A 297 5.16 20.65 -25.58
N PRO A 298 5.09 20.61 -24.24
CA PRO A 298 4.71 19.40 -23.53
C PRO A 298 3.22 19.12 -23.68
N ILE A 299 2.88 17.87 -23.93
CA ILE A 299 1.48 17.41 -24.00
C ILE A 299 1.08 17.04 -22.57
N PRO A 300 0.00 17.59 -21.98
CA PRO A 300 -0.40 17.29 -20.60
C PRO A 300 -0.94 15.87 -20.43
N LEU A 301 -0.66 15.22 -19.29
CA LEU A 301 -1.30 13.94 -18.91
C LEU A 301 -2.82 14.13 -18.75
N PRO A 302 -3.66 13.19 -19.23
CA PRO A 302 -5.12 13.39 -19.23
C PRO A 302 -5.77 13.28 -17.84
N ALA A 303 -5.23 12.43 -16.96
CA ALA A 303 -5.81 12.16 -15.65
C ALA A 303 -4.74 11.72 -14.62
N ALA A 304 -3.65 12.48 -14.50
CA ALA A 304 -2.48 12.11 -13.69
C ALA A 304 -2.78 11.66 -12.24
N PRO A 305 -3.63 12.35 -11.44
CA PRO A 305 -3.89 11.89 -10.07
C PRO A 305 -4.74 10.61 -10.04
N LEU A 306 -5.61 10.39 -11.03
CA LEU A 306 -6.46 9.20 -11.13
C LEU A 306 -5.67 7.97 -11.60
N GLU A 307 -4.69 8.18 -12.48
CA GLU A 307 -3.70 7.15 -12.83
C GLU A 307 -2.90 6.71 -11.60
N MET A 308 -2.42 7.65 -10.80
CA MET A 308 -1.72 7.32 -9.55
C MET A 308 -2.67 6.66 -8.53
N MET A 309 -3.94 7.07 -8.47
CA MET A 309 -4.95 6.43 -7.62
C MET A 309 -5.09 4.93 -7.93
N TYR A 310 -4.99 4.52 -9.19
CA TYR A 310 -4.96 3.09 -9.56
C TYR A 310 -3.76 2.35 -8.96
N ILE A 311 -2.56 2.97 -9.02
CA ILE A 311 -1.33 2.40 -8.46
C ILE A 311 -1.46 2.18 -6.95
N TRP A 312 -2.19 3.04 -6.25
CA TRP A 312 -2.44 2.95 -4.81
C TRP A 312 -3.74 2.25 -4.43
N ASN A 313 -4.38 1.55 -5.37
CA ASN A 313 -5.61 0.78 -5.13
C ASN A 313 -6.82 1.63 -4.67
N GLY A 314 -6.87 2.92 -4.99
CA GLY A 314 -7.95 3.82 -4.55
C GLY A 314 -9.32 3.51 -5.19
N TYR A 315 -9.35 2.80 -6.34
CA TYR A 315 -10.62 2.43 -6.98
C TYR A 315 -11.47 1.47 -6.13
N THR A 316 -10.87 0.68 -5.23
CA THR A 316 -11.63 -0.17 -4.31
C THR A 316 -12.26 0.60 -3.16
N VAL A 317 -11.76 1.81 -2.86
CA VAL A 317 -12.31 2.72 -1.85
C VAL A 317 -13.52 3.44 -2.42
N ILE A 318 -13.35 4.14 -3.54
CA ILE A 318 -14.45 4.87 -4.16
C ILE A 318 -15.60 3.93 -4.54
N GLY A 319 -15.31 2.66 -4.89
CA GLY A 319 -16.33 1.67 -5.21
C GLY A 319 -17.27 1.29 -4.06
N LYS A 320 -16.97 1.70 -2.82
CA LYS A 320 -17.86 1.52 -1.67
C LYS A 320 -18.99 2.54 -1.61
N GLN A 321 -18.87 3.67 -2.30
CA GLN A 321 -19.86 4.73 -2.37
C GLN A 321 -20.12 5.12 -3.82
N LYS A 322 -21.37 5.01 -4.25
CA LYS A 322 -21.75 5.21 -5.65
C LYS A 322 -21.40 6.63 -6.13
N GLU A 323 -21.66 7.63 -5.31
CA GLU A 323 -21.46 9.05 -5.62
C GLU A 323 -19.98 9.37 -5.86
N LEU A 324 -19.06 8.77 -5.09
CA LEU A 324 -17.63 8.94 -5.29
C LEU A 324 -17.19 8.36 -6.63
N THR A 325 -17.67 7.15 -6.96
CA THR A 325 -17.31 6.49 -8.22
C THR A 325 -17.86 7.25 -9.43
N GLU A 326 -19.10 7.75 -9.35
CA GLU A 326 -19.72 8.57 -10.40
C GLU A 326 -18.98 9.90 -10.60
N GLY A 327 -18.56 10.57 -9.51
CA GLY A 327 -17.76 11.80 -9.60
C GLY A 327 -16.41 11.60 -10.31
N ILE A 328 -15.74 10.48 -10.01
CA ILE A 328 -14.49 10.11 -10.70
C ILE A 328 -14.75 9.74 -12.16
N LEU A 329 -15.80 8.99 -12.46
CA LEU A 329 -16.17 8.63 -13.83
C LEU A 329 -16.45 9.88 -14.68
N LYS A 330 -17.20 10.85 -14.14
CA LYS A 330 -17.46 12.13 -14.79
C LYS A 330 -16.15 12.87 -15.11
N THR A 331 -15.20 12.91 -14.16
CA THR A 331 -13.89 13.53 -14.39
C THR A 331 -13.13 12.87 -15.54
N LEU A 332 -13.22 11.53 -15.66
CA LEU A 332 -12.59 10.78 -16.75
C LEU A 332 -13.28 11.00 -18.10
N GLU A 333 -14.60 11.18 -18.12
CA GLU A 333 -15.36 11.53 -19.32
C GLU A 333 -15.00 12.93 -19.84
N GLU A 334 -14.84 13.90 -18.95
CA GLU A 334 -14.36 15.23 -19.28
C GLU A 334 -12.92 15.19 -19.84
N ALA A 335 -12.05 14.36 -19.27
CA ALA A 335 -10.70 14.15 -19.78
C ALA A 335 -10.69 13.50 -21.17
N GLN A 336 -11.56 12.51 -21.41
CA GLN A 336 -11.74 11.87 -22.71
C GLN A 336 -12.21 12.88 -23.76
N ALA A 337 -13.25 13.68 -23.45
CA ALA A 337 -13.75 14.70 -24.36
C ALA A 337 -12.68 15.74 -24.70
N LYS A 338 -11.86 16.16 -23.73
CA LYS A 338 -10.70 17.04 -23.99
C LYS A 338 -9.69 16.39 -24.93
N LEU A 339 -9.35 15.11 -24.70
CA LEU A 339 -8.41 14.37 -25.53
C LEU A 339 -8.89 14.22 -26.98
N GLU A 340 -10.18 13.97 -27.20
CA GLU A 340 -10.78 13.83 -28.53
C GLU A 340 -10.80 15.13 -29.34
N ASN A 341 -10.86 16.29 -28.65
CA ASN A 341 -10.81 17.60 -29.28
C ASN A 341 -9.38 18.08 -29.60
N LEU A 342 -8.35 17.40 -29.10
CA LEU A 342 -6.96 17.74 -29.35
C LEU A 342 -6.42 17.01 -30.60
N PRO A 343 -5.46 17.61 -31.34
CA PRO A 343 -4.79 16.92 -32.43
C PRO A 343 -4.14 15.62 -31.95
N ARG A 344 -4.15 14.59 -32.80
CA ARG A 344 -3.46 13.33 -32.49
C ARG A 344 -1.97 13.59 -32.30
N THR A 345 -1.42 12.96 -31.27
CA THR A 345 -0.01 13.03 -30.88
C THR A 345 0.56 11.63 -30.74
N GLU A 346 1.86 11.54 -30.49
CA GLU A 346 2.51 10.26 -30.21
C GLU A 346 2.00 9.56 -28.93
N PHE A 347 1.35 10.28 -28.02
CA PHE A 347 0.79 9.75 -26.77
C PHE A 347 -0.70 9.39 -26.88
N THR A 348 -1.37 9.73 -27.99
CA THR A 348 -2.84 9.62 -28.06
C THR A 348 -3.37 8.22 -27.78
N THR A 349 -2.74 7.17 -28.33
CA THR A 349 -3.17 5.80 -28.08
C THR A 349 -2.96 5.40 -26.61
N ASP A 350 -1.79 5.69 -26.05
CA ASP A 350 -1.48 5.43 -24.63
C ASP A 350 -2.47 6.17 -23.71
N ASP A 351 -2.73 7.45 -23.97
CA ASP A 351 -3.67 8.29 -23.19
C ASP A 351 -5.12 7.77 -23.31
N GLN A 352 -5.56 7.33 -24.50
CA GLN A 352 -6.88 6.69 -24.70
C GLN A 352 -6.99 5.36 -23.96
N CYS A 353 -5.96 4.51 -24.03
CA CYS A 353 -5.94 3.22 -23.33
C CYS A 353 -5.93 3.40 -21.81
N LEU A 354 -5.23 4.41 -21.30
CA LEU A 354 -5.27 4.80 -19.90
C LEU A 354 -6.70 5.17 -19.48
N LEU A 355 -7.36 6.06 -20.21
CA LEU A 355 -8.73 6.46 -19.89
C LEU A 355 -9.71 5.28 -19.99
N CYS A 356 -9.52 4.38 -20.96
CA CYS A 356 -10.31 3.13 -21.05
C CYS A 356 -10.15 2.28 -19.79
N LEU A 357 -8.91 2.01 -19.36
CA LEU A 357 -8.63 1.24 -18.14
C LEU A 357 -9.31 1.87 -16.91
N LEU A 358 -9.15 3.18 -16.71
CA LEU A 358 -9.69 3.90 -15.56
C LEU A 358 -11.23 3.95 -15.56
N LYS A 359 -11.86 4.15 -16.73
CA LYS A 359 -13.33 4.10 -16.86
C LYS A 359 -13.87 2.70 -16.63
N GLY A 360 -13.19 1.67 -17.16
CA GLY A 360 -13.53 0.27 -16.92
C GLY A 360 -13.52 -0.09 -15.43
N LEU A 361 -12.56 0.45 -14.67
CA LEU A 361 -12.53 0.32 -13.21
C LEU A 361 -13.75 0.96 -12.53
N CYS A 362 -14.12 2.19 -12.88
CA CYS A 362 -15.33 2.83 -12.35
C CYS A 362 -16.60 2.03 -12.66
N LEU A 363 -16.78 1.64 -13.93
CA LEU A 363 -17.94 0.87 -14.38
C LEU A 363 -18.04 -0.48 -13.69
N LYS A 364 -16.90 -1.15 -13.47
CA LYS A 364 -16.81 -2.37 -12.68
C LYS A 364 -17.34 -2.15 -11.27
N GLN A 365 -16.90 -1.10 -10.57
CA GLN A 365 -17.36 -0.79 -9.21
C GLN A 365 -18.85 -0.43 -9.15
N LEU A 366 -19.37 0.24 -10.19
CA LEU A 366 -20.80 0.56 -10.32
C LEU A 366 -21.66 -0.65 -10.74
N GLY A 367 -21.05 -1.81 -11.03
CA GLY A 367 -21.77 -3.02 -11.45
C GLY A 367 -22.10 -3.08 -12.94
N HIS A 368 -21.65 -2.12 -13.76
CA HIS A 368 -21.76 -2.11 -15.22
C HIS A 368 -20.71 -3.04 -15.85
N LYS A 369 -20.89 -4.34 -15.61
CA LYS A 369 -19.88 -5.36 -15.87
C LYS A 369 -19.53 -5.52 -17.36
N GLU A 370 -20.53 -5.50 -18.25
CA GLU A 370 -20.33 -5.64 -19.70
C GLU A 370 -19.58 -4.44 -20.29
N GLU A 371 -19.94 -3.23 -19.85
CA GLU A 371 -19.26 -2.01 -20.27
C GLU A 371 -17.82 -1.97 -19.77
N ALA A 372 -17.58 -2.38 -18.51
CA ALA A 372 -16.23 -2.51 -17.96
C ALA A 372 -15.36 -3.47 -18.78
N GLU A 373 -15.90 -4.63 -19.12
CA GLU A 373 -15.23 -5.64 -19.96
C GLU A 373 -14.94 -5.11 -21.37
N HIS A 374 -15.86 -4.34 -21.96
CA HIS A 374 -15.62 -3.65 -23.23
C HIS A 374 -14.40 -2.73 -23.14
N TYR A 375 -14.32 -1.87 -22.11
CA TYR A 375 -13.19 -0.97 -21.94
C TYR A 375 -11.85 -1.69 -21.72
N PHE A 376 -11.83 -2.79 -20.94
CA PHE A 376 -10.60 -3.58 -20.79
C PHE A 376 -10.19 -4.20 -22.12
N THR A 377 -11.14 -4.74 -22.89
CA THR A 377 -10.89 -5.32 -24.22
C THR A 377 -10.36 -4.27 -25.21
N LEU A 378 -10.86 -3.03 -25.16
CA LEU A 378 -10.35 -1.94 -26.00
C LEU A 378 -8.86 -1.68 -25.78
N VAL A 379 -8.37 -1.78 -24.54
CA VAL A 379 -6.93 -1.66 -24.25
C VAL A 379 -6.14 -2.78 -24.93
N LEU A 380 -6.64 -4.02 -24.86
CA LEU A 380 -5.99 -5.18 -25.49
C LEU A 380 -5.96 -5.08 -27.01
N CYS A 381 -7.05 -4.63 -27.63
CA CYS A 381 -7.12 -4.42 -29.08
C CYS A 381 -6.12 -3.39 -29.60
N ASN A 382 -5.64 -2.49 -28.73
CA ASN A 382 -4.67 -1.45 -29.06
C ASN A 382 -3.24 -1.78 -28.59
N GLU A 383 -2.96 -2.99 -28.10
CA GLU A 383 -1.66 -3.39 -27.55
C GLU A 383 -0.47 -3.02 -28.45
N THR A 384 -0.57 -3.32 -29.75
CA THR A 384 0.52 -3.08 -30.71
C THR A 384 0.76 -1.61 -31.03
N LEU A 385 -0.18 -0.74 -30.66
CA LEU A 385 -0.14 0.70 -30.90
C LEU A 385 0.33 1.49 -29.66
N ILE A 386 0.37 0.87 -28.48
CA ILE A 386 0.90 1.47 -27.23
C ILE A 386 2.42 1.61 -27.34
N LYS A 387 2.95 2.81 -27.11
CA LYS A 387 4.38 3.10 -27.30
C LYS A 387 5.17 3.25 -26.00
N TYR A 388 4.52 3.71 -24.93
CA TYR A 388 5.20 4.18 -23.72
C TYR A 388 4.71 3.44 -22.48
N ASP A 389 3.40 3.42 -22.27
CA ASP A 389 2.74 2.93 -21.07
C ASP A 389 2.39 1.43 -21.17
N HIS A 390 3.42 0.62 -21.44
CA HIS A 390 3.32 -0.84 -21.59
C HIS A 390 2.73 -1.58 -20.36
N TYR A 391 2.59 -0.90 -19.22
CA TYR A 391 1.94 -1.46 -18.04
C TYR A 391 0.41 -1.58 -18.23
N LEU A 392 -0.19 -0.82 -19.16
CA LEU A 392 -1.64 -0.78 -19.36
C LEU A 392 -2.21 -2.15 -19.75
N VAL A 393 -1.55 -2.87 -20.65
CA VAL A 393 -2.03 -4.17 -21.16
C VAL A 393 -2.07 -5.26 -20.07
N PRO A 394 -0.97 -5.56 -19.34
CA PRO A 394 -1.03 -6.56 -18.27
C PRO A 394 -1.97 -6.16 -17.12
N ASN A 395 -2.15 -4.85 -16.87
CA ASN A 395 -3.12 -4.39 -15.87
C ASN A 395 -4.57 -4.52 -16.37
N ALA A 396 -4.86 -4.26 -17.65
CA ALA A 396 -6.18 -4.51 -18.23
C ALA A 396 -6.55 -6.00 -18.20
N LEU A 397 -5.61 -6.89 -18.55
CA LEU A 397 -5.80 -8.33 -18.40
C LEU A 397 -6.06 -8.76 -16.94
N LEU A 398 -5.32 -8.17 -15.99
CA LEU A 398 -5.53 -8.41 -14.57
C LEU A 398 -6.94 -7.99 -14.13
N GLU A 399 -7.38 -6.76 -14.45
CA GLU A 399 -8.70 -6.27 -14.04
C GLU A 399 -9.84 -7.03 -14.73
N HIS A 400 -9.67 -7.41 -15.99
CA HIS A 400 -10.61 -8.25 -16.72
C HIS A 400 -10.69 -9.65 -16.11
N GLY A 401 -9.54 -10.25 -15.78
CA GLY A 401 -9.49 -11.55 -15.09
C GLY A 401 -10.17 -11.50 -13.72
N LEU A 402 -9.96 -10.44 -12.94
CA LEU A 402 -10.64 -10.22 -11.66
C LEU A 402 -12.16 -10.08 -11.84
N LEU A 403 -12.61 -9.33 -12.87
CA LEU A 403 -14.03 -9.21 -13.21
C LEU A 403 -14.63 -10.57 -13.61
N CYS A 404 -13.91 -11.38 -14.38
CA CYS A 404 -14.33 -12.74 -14.72
C CYS A 404 -14.50 -13.61 -13.46
N LEU A 405 -13.60 -13.53 -12.48
CA LEU A 405 -13.73 -14.24 -11.21
C LEU A 405 -14.98 -13.81 -10.43
N GLU A 406 -15.29 -12.51 -10.39
CA GLU A 406 -16.49 -11.97 -9.74
C GLU A 406 -17.79 -12.43 -10.42
N GLN A 407 -17.73 -12.80 -11.70
CA GLN A 407 -18.85 -13.37 -12.45
C GLN A 407 -18.88 -14.90 -12.44
N GLY A 408 -17.92 -15.56 -11.78
CA GLY A 408 -17.80 -17.02 -11.76
C GLY A 408 -17.18 -17.64 -13.02
N ARG A 409 -16.70 -16.84 -13.98
CA ARG A 409 -16.00 -17.28 -15.21
C ARG A 409 -14.54 -17.66 -14.91
N LYS A 410 -14.34 -18.72 -14.12
CA LYS A 410 -13.01 -19.10 -13.59
C LYS A 410 -11.99 -19.46 -14.68
N ASP A 411 -12.38 -20.25 -15.68
CA ASP A 411 -11.43 -20.71 -16.70
C ASP A 411 -10.91 -19.56 -17.56
N GLU A 412 -11.79 -18.63 -17.91
CA GLU A 412 -11.44 -17.41 -18.64
C GLU A 412 -10.55 -16.50 -17.80
N ALA A 413 -10.90 -16.31 -16.52
CA ALA A 413 -10.06 -15.55 -15.60
C ALA A 413 -8.65 -16.12 -15.50
N ILE A 414 -8.49 -17.43 -15.36
CA ILE A 414 -7.17 -18.07 -15.28
C ILE A 414 -6.38 -17.84 -16.56
N LYS A 415 -7.02 -17.96 -17.74
CA LYS A 415 -6.35 -17.68 -19.02
C LYS A 415 -5.84 -16.24 -19.10
N LEU A 416 -6.68 -15.25 -18.75
CA LEU A 416 -6.31 -13.84 -18.75
C LEU A 416 -5.16 -13.54 -17.77
N LEU A 417 -5.25 -14.08 -16.55
CA LEU A 417 -4.26 -13.89 -15.50
C LEU A 417 -2.91 -14.53 -15.84
N GLU A 418 -2.89 -15.75 -16.38
CA GLU A 418 -1.63 -16.39 -16.81
C GLU A 418 -1.03 -15.65 -18.02
N ALA A 419 -1.85 -15.14 -18.96
CA ALA A 419 -1.37 -14.30 -20.05
C ALA A 419 -0.72 -13.01 -19.53
N ALA A 420 -1.36 -12.31 -18.59
CA ALA A 420 -0.81 -11.10 -17.98
C ALA A 420 0.55 -11.34 -17.31
N LYS A 421 0.74 -12.51 -16.69
CA LYS A 421 1.94 -12.89 -15.94
C LYS A 421 3.10 -13.34 -16.84
N HIS A 422 2.81 -14.04 -17.94
CA HIS A 422 3.83 -14.72 -18.73
C HIS A 422 4.24 -13.95 -19.99
N ASN A 423 3.35 -13.14 -20.56
CA ASN A 423 3.57 -12.50 -21.85
C ASN A 423 4.20 -11.10 -21.75
N TYR A 424 4.20 -10.48 -20.56
CA TYR A 424 4.67 -9.10 -20.36
C TYR A 424 5.76 -9.03 -19.31
N LYS A 425 6.80 -8.20 -19.56
CA LYS A 425 7.96 -8.01 -18.66
C LYS A 425 8.52 -6.60 -18.77
N ASN A 426 9.28 -6.17 -17.76
CA ASN A 426 10.01 -4.90 -17.70
C ASN A 426 9.14 -3.63 -17.78
N TYR A 427 7.87 -3.73 -17.41
CA TYR A 427 6.95 -2.57 -17.40
C TYR A 427 6.93 -1.87 -16.03
N SER A 428 6.33 -0.68 -15.96
CA SER A 428 6.21 0.07 -14.71
C SER A 428 5.33 -0.67 -13.70
N MET A 429 5.75 -0.75 -12.44
CA MET A 429 4.98 -1.41 -11.37
C MET A 429 4.72 -2.92 -11.59
N GLU A 430 5.60 -3.61 -12.31
CA GLU A 430 5.52 -5.04 -12.59
C GLU A 430 5.40 -5.91 -11.33
N SER A 431 6.26 -5.71 -10.32
CA SER A 431 6.21 -6.52 -9.08
C SER A 431 4.85 -6.46 -8.38
N ARG A 432 4.21 -5.28 -8.36
CA ARG A 432 2.86 -5.11 -7.79
C ARG A 432 1.82 -5.86 -8.61
N THR A 433 1.88 -5.72 -9.94
CA THR A 433 0.94 -6.36 -10.86
C THR A 433 1.04 -7.88 -10.74
N HIS A 434 2.26 -8.44 -10.75
CA HIS A 434 2.50 -9.86 -10.54
C HIS A 434 1.97 -10.38 -9.21
N PHE A 435 2.10 -9.60 -8.14
CA PHE A 435 1.58 -9.98 -6.84
C PHE A 435 0.06 -10.12 -6.84
N ARG A 436 -0.64 -9.13 -7.43
CA ARG A 436 -2.10 -9.17 -7.59
C ARG A 436 -2.54 -10.35 -8.45
N ILE A 437 -1.82 -10.63 -9.55
CA ILE A 437 -2.09 -11.79 -10.40
C ILE A 437 -1.91 -13.10 -9.61
N GLN A 438 -0.84 -13.25 -8.84
CA GLN A 438 -0.60 -14.45 -8.04
C GLN A 438 -1.68 -14.67 -6.98
N ALA A 439 -2.09 -13.62 -6.27
CA ALA A 439 -3.19 -13.70 -5.30
C ALA A 439 -4.50 -14.11 -5.98
N ALA A 440 -4.82 -13.52 -7.14
CA ALA A 440 -6.00 -13.85 -7.91
C ALA A 440 -5.98 -15.30 -8.41
N LEU A 441 -4.85 -15.77 -8.94
CA LEU A 441 -4.66 -17.16 -9.38
C LEU A 441 -4.78 -18.16 -8.23
N HIS A 442 -4.23 -17.84 -7.06
CA HIS A 442 -4.36 -18.67 -5.87
C HIS A 442 -5.83 -18.81 -5.45
N LYS A 443 -6.60 -17.71 -5.44
CA LYS A 443 -8.04 -17.71 -5.17
C LYS A 443 -8.84 -18.51 -6.20
N ALA A 444 -8.49 -18.36 -7.49
CA ALA A 444 -9.15 -19.06 -8.58
C ALA A 444 -8.94 -20.58 -8.51
N LYS A 445 -7.71 -21.03 -8.21
CA LYS A 445 -7.33 -22.45 -8.13
C LYS A 445 -7.75 -23.10 -6.80
N GLY A 446 -7.66 -22.39 -5.68
CA GLY A 446 -8.00 -22.90 -4.35
C GLY A 446 -9.50 -23.16 -4.11
N THR A 447 -10.39 -22.62 -4.95
CA THR A 447 -11.84 -22.90 -4.87
C THR A 447 -12.26 -24.21 -5.57
N GLY A 448 -11.31 -25.02 -6.04
CA GLY A 448 -11.55 -26.37 -6.58
C GLY A 448 -11.24 -27.52 -5.61
N GLU A 449 -10.49 -27.28 -4.53
CA GLU A 449 -9.97 -28.37 -3.66
C GLU A 449 -10.66 -28.48 -2.28
N ASN A 450 -11.57 -27.57 -1.91
CA ASN A 450 -12.26 -27.63 -0.62
C ASN A 450 -13.60 -28.40 -0.69
N GLY A 451 -13.51 -29.64 -1.17
CA GLY A 451 -14.48 -30.71 -0.89
C GLY A 451 -14.19 -31.47 0.41
N ILE A 452 -13.41 -30.88 1.33
CA ILE A 452 -13.19 -31.42 2.66
C ILE A 452 -13.67 -30.37 3.66
N LEU A 453 -14.77 -30.70 4.33
CA LEU A 453 -15.32 -30.03 5.49
C LEU A 453 -14.19 -29.60 6.44
N VAL A 454 -13.91 -28.31 6.51
CA VAL A 454 -13.31 -27.73 7.72
C VAL A 454 -14.44 -27.71 8.73
N PRO A 455 -14.34 -28.43 9.87
CA PRO A 455 -15.39 -28.42 10.87
C PRO A 455 -15.51 -27.00 11.40
N SER A 456 -16.69 -26.39 11.22
CA SER A 456 -17.11 -25.27 12.04
C SER A 456 -16.99 -25.69 13.51
N SER A 457 -16.10 -25.07 14.26
CA SER A 457 -15.90 -25.35 15.69
C SER A 457 -15.52 -24.04 16.38
N PRO A 458 -15.78 -23.92 17.69
CA PRO A 458 -17.03 -23.47 18.29
C PRO A 458 -17.04 -21.97 18.62
#